data_AF-A0A4Q3N2P4-F1
#
_entry.id   AF-A0A4Q3N2P4-F1
#
_cell.length_a   1.000
_cell.length_b   1.000
_cell.length_c   1.000
_cell.angle_alpha   90.00
_cell.angle_beta   90.00
_cell.angle_gamma   90.00
#
_symmetry.space_group_name_H-M   'P 1'
#
loop_
_entity.id
_entity.type
_entity.pdbx_description
1 polymer ?
#
loop_
_entity_poly.entity_id
_entity_poly.type
_entity_poly.pdbx_seq_one_letter_code
_entity_poly.pdbx_strand_id
1 'polypeptide(L)'
;MNPQVRKGQAPAALTREEFRRRFRMRFYDPAFRGEDEAIERLEAIAYDGYCQARKAPVTRKAGPEFQDPDYDMSVEWYEARRRLLAAQLRWEDPGTPSRVLVVCGSPRNDGTCPGEMSKTFRLAKMAQEALQSAGLETDFLDLSLLASDYDRHIHPCKACVSTAMPLCHWPCSCYPNHELGQVNDWMNEIYERWVSAHGILLVTPTHWYTMSSPLKLMMDRLVCADGGNPDPSRTGGKDPEKAKALELQGWDYPQHLAGRAYGVVVHGDVAGIEGTRRALSDWLDWMGLVDAGP
;
A
#
# COMPACT_ATOMS: atom_id res chain seq x y z
N MET A 1 2.21 -11.66 31.87
CA MET A 1 1.59 -12.81 31.19
C MET A 1 2.07 -12.79 29.74
N ASN A 2 2.58 -13.91 29.21
CA ASN A 2 2.96 -13.96 27.78
C ASN A 2 1.68 -14.03 26.92
N PRO A 3 1.47 -13.10 25.98
CA PRO A 3 0.27 -13.06 25.17
C PRO A 3 0.25 -14.24 24.17
N GLN A 4 -0.76 -15.09 24.28
CA GLN A 4 -0.92 -16.26 23.40
C GLN A 4 -1.47 -15.89 22.02
N VAL A 5 -1.07 -16.63 20.98
CA VAL A 5 -1.59 -16.50 19.61
C VAL A 5 -2.94 -17.20 19.50
N ARG A 6 -3.94 -16.51 18.94
CA ARG A 6 -5.28 -17.06 18.71
C ARG A 6 -5.43 -17.45 17.24
N LYS A 7 -6.01 -18.62 16.97
CA LYS A 7 -6.22 -19.20 15.63
C LYS A 7 -7.67 -19.67 15.48
N GLY A 8 -8.15 -19.86 14.25
CA GLY A 8 -9.47 -20.48 13.96
C GLY A 8 -10.41 -19.71 13.01
N GLN A 9 -10.03 -18.53 12.53
CA GLN A 9 -10.87 -17.73 11.63
C GLN A 9 -10.78 -18.15 10.15
N ALA A 10 -9.62 -18.63 9.71
CA ALA A 10 -9.41 -19.01 8.31
C ALA A 10 -10.14 -20.33 8.00
N PRO A 11 -10.86 -20.43 6.86
CA PRO A 11 -11.42 -21.69 6.40
C PRO A 11 -10.33 -22.67 5.98
N ALA A 12 -10.71 -23.92 5.69
CA ALA A 12 -9.82 -24.89 5.08
C ALA A 12 -9.28 -24.38 3.72
N ALA A 13 -8.10 -24.87 3.33
CA ALA A 13 -7.53 -24.60 2.02
C ALA A 13 -8.49 -25.06 0.91
N LEU A 14 -8.47 -24.37 -0.23
CA LEU A 14 -9.32 -24.73 -1.37
C LEU A 14 -9.03 -26.15 -1.84
N THR A 15 -10.08 -26.87 -2.21
CA THR A 15 -9.94 -28.10 -2.96
C THR A 15 -9.31 -27.83 -4.33
N ARG A 16 -8.74 -28.87 -4.95
CA ARG A 16 -8.17 -28.81 -6.32
C ARG A 16 -9.15 -28.19 -7.32
N GLU A 17 -10.42 -28.64 -7.26
CA GLU A 17 -11.47 -28.20 -8.20
C GLU A 17 -11.89 -26.74 -7.96
N GLU A 18 -12.01 -26.32 -6.69
CA GLU A 18 -12.33 -24.92 -6.38
C GLU A 18 -11.23 -23.95 -6.82
N PHE A 19 -9.97 -24.33 -6.61
CA PHE A 19 -8.83 -23.54 -7.08
C PHE A 19 -8.84 -23.45 -8.62
N ARG A 20 -8.96 -24.59 -9.31
CA ARG A 20 -9.04 -24.65 -10.77
C ARG A 20 -10.15 -23.76 -11.31
N ARG A 21 -11.35 -23.86 -10.73
CA ARG A 21 -12.49 -23.02 -11.12
C ARG A 21 -12.17 -21.53 -10.99
N ARG A 22 -11.55 -21.10 -9.88
CA ARG A 22 -11.19 -19.70 -9.66
C ARG A 22 -10.10 -19.20 -10.61
N PHE A 23 -9.07 -20.02 -10.84
CA PHE A 23 -7.97 -19.69 -11.75
C PHE A 23 -8.47 -19.49 -13.18
N ARG A 24 -9.35 -20.38 -13.66
CA ARG A 24 -9.88 -20.33 -15.04
C ARG A 24 -10.81 -19.16 -15.32
N MET A 25 -11.31 -18.44 -14.30
CA MET A 25 -12.21 -17.29 -14.50
C MET A 25 -11.59 -16.19 -15.37
N ARG A 26 -10.26 -16.00 -15.30
CA ARG A 26 -9.54 -15.02 -16.12
C ARG A 26 -9.49 -15.39 -17.61
N PHE A 27 -9.78 -16.64 -17.97
CA PHE A 27 -9.64 -17.20 -19.31
C PHE A 27 -10.98 -17.62 -19.92
N TYR A 28 -12.08 -16.98 -19.51
CA TYR A 28 -13.43 -17.34 -19.94
C TYR A 28 -13.67 -17.13 -21.45
N ASP A 29 -13.02 -16.13 -22.05
CA ASP A 29 -13.20 -15.79 -23.46
C ASP A 29 -12.96 -17.01 -24.38
N PRO A 30 -13.85 -17.27 -25.38
CA PRO A 30 -13.66 -18.32 -26.36
C PRO A 30 -12.31 -18.29 -27.09
N ALA A 31 -11.65 -17.14 -27.20
CA ALA A 31 -10.31 -17.00 -27.75
C ALA A 31 -9.26 -17.87 -27.02
N PHE A 32 -9.47 -18.18 -25.74
CA PHE A 32 -8.56 -19.02 -24.95
C PHE A 32 -8.76 -20.53 -25.14
N ARG A 33 -9.83 -20.99 -25.82
CA ARG A 33 -10.15 -22.44 -25.91
C ARG A 33 -9.05 -23.25 -26.61
N GLY A 34 -8.36 -22.66 -27.58
CA GLY A 34 -7.21 -23.28 -28.23
C GLY A 34 -6.03 -23.55 -27.30
N GLU A 35 -5.99 -22.88 -26.14
CA GLU A 35 -4.90 -22.94 -25.16
C GLU A 35 -5.31 -23.68 -23.88
N ASP A 36 -6.38 -24.48 -23.90
CA ASP A 36 -6.92 -25.12 -22.70
C ASP A 36 -5.90 -26.03 -21.98
N GLU A 37 -5.07 -26.75 -22.75
CA GLU A 37 -3.97 -27.57 -22.21
C GLU A 37 -2.86 -26.71 -21.59
N ALA A 38 -2.51 -25.59 -22.21
CA ALA A 38 -1.51 -24.66 -21.68
C ALA A 38 -2.00 -24.03 -20.36
N ILE A 39 -3.27 -23.60 -20.33
CA ILE A 39 -3.91 -23.09 -19.13
C ILE A 39 -3.91 -24.15 -18.03
N GLU A 40 -4.21 -25.41 -18.33
CA GLU A 40 -4.14 -26.50 -17.34
C GLU A 40 -2.73 -26.69 -16.76
N ARG A 41 -1.68 -26.63 -17.60
CA ARG A 41 -0.30 -26.71 -17.11
C ARG A 41 0.07 -25.55 -16.18
N LEU A 42 -0.28 -24.31 -16.56
CA LEU A 42 -0.01 -23.12 -15.74
C LEU A 42 -0.81 -23.16 -14.42
N GLU A 43 -2.06 -23.60 -14.50
CA GLU A 43 -2.95 -23.76 -13.36
C GLU A 43 -2.42 -24.79 -12.36
N ALA A 44 -1.87 -25.91 -12.83
CA ALA A 44 -1.23 -26.91 -11.97
C ALA A 44 0.00 -26.35 -11.22
N ILE A 45 0.83 -25.53 -11.89
CA ILE A 45 1.98 -24.85 -11.27
C ILE A 45 1.52 -23.85 -10.20
N ALA A 46 0.48 -23.07 -10.51
CA ALA A 46 -0.09 -22.11 -9.57
C ALA A 46 -0.70 -22.82 -8.35
N TYR A 47 -1.37 -23.96 -8.55
CA TYR A 47 -1.93 -24.77 -7.47
C TYR A 47 -0.84 -25.33 -6.55
N ASP A 48 0.26 -25.83 -7.11
CA ASP A 48 1.40 -26.25 -6.32
C ASP A 48 1.97 -25.06 -5.50
N GLY A 49 2.02 -23.86 -6.08
CA GLY A 49 2.40 -22.63 -5.37
C GLY A 49 1.52 -22.31 -4.18
N TYR A 50 0.22 -22.43 -4.37
CA TYR A 50 -0.78 -22.28 -3.32
C TYR A 50 -0.61 -23.33 -2.20
N CYS A 51 -0.45 -24.61 -2.55
CA CYS A 51 -0.29 -25.71 -1.59
C CYS A 51 0.99 -25.58 -0.75
N GLN A 52 2.08 -25.07 -1.35
CA GLN A 52 3.37 -24.90 -0.70
C GLN A 52 3.53 -23.53 0.01
N ALA A 53 2.46 -22.72 0.04
CA ALA A 53 2.48 -21.37 0.61
C ALA A 53 3.67 -20.51 0.10
N ARG A 54 3.91 -20.52 -1.22
CA ARG A 54 5.01 -19.77 -1.86
C ARG A 54 4.67 -18.29 -2.05
N LYS A 55 4.52 -17.57 -0.93
CA LYS A 55 4.22 -16.13 -0.91
C LYS A 55 5.26 -15.29 -1.65
N ALA A 56 6.55 -15.53 -1.36
CA ALA A 56 7.69 -14.82 -1.93
C ALA A 56 8.67 -15.86 -2.49
N PRO A 57 8.51 -16.26 -3.77
CA PRO A 57 9.19 -17.44 -4.32
C PRO A 57 10.68 -17.23 -4.56
N VAL A 58 11.15 -15.98 -4.63
CA VAL A 58 12.57 -15.64 -4.82
C VAL A 58 13.08 -14.90 -3.59
N THR A 59 14.07 -15.50 -2.94
CA THR A 59 14.68 -14.97 -1.72
C THR A 59 16.19 -14.87 -1.84
N ARG A 60 16.79 -14.10 -0.94
CA ARG A 60 18.24 -13.99 -0.73
C ARG A 60 18.51 -13.81 0.76
N LYS A 61 19.74 -14.10 1.20
CA LYS A 61 20.16 -13.80 2.57
C LYS A 61 20.05 -12.30 2.86
N ALA A 62 19.54 -11.97 4.04
CA ALA A 62 19.26 -10.60 4.44
C ALA A 62 20.52 -9.72 4.41
N GLY A 63 21.63 -10.23 4.96
CA GLY A 63 22.90 -9.52 5.04
C GLY A 63 23.16 -8.88 6.41
N PRO A 64 24.39 -8.38 6.63
CA PRO A 64 24.86 -7.92 7.94
C PRO A 64 24.12 -6.69 8.48
N GLU A 65 23.35 -5.98 7.66
CA GLU A 65 22.56 -4.82 8.09
C GLU A 65 21.25 -5.16 8.82
N PHE A 66 20.89 -6.46 8.91
CA PHE A 66 19.69 -6.95 9.59
C PHE A 66 20.05 -7.75 10.85
N GLN A 67 19.09 -7.87 11.78
CA GLN A 67 19.28 -8.60 13.04
C GLN A 67 19.67 -10.07 12.83
N ASP A 68 19.05 -10.74 11.86
CA ASP A 68 19.41 -12.09 11.40
C ASP A 68 19.91 -12.02 9.95
N PRO A 69 21.24 -12.00 9.73
CA PRO A 69 21.83 -11.93 8.40
C PRO A 69 21.49 -13.11 7.48
N ASP A 70 21.18 -14.27 8.07
CA ASP A 70 20.93 -15.52 7.35
C ASP A 70 19.44 -15.73 7.04
N TYR A 71 18.58 -14.81 7.45
CA TYR A 71 17.15 -14.83 7.11
C TYR A 71 16.93 -14.76 5.59
N ASP A 72 16.04 -15.61 5.07
CA ASP A 72 15.65 -15.62 3.65
C ASP A 72 14.67 -14.47 3.37
N MET A 73 15.22 -13.34 2.93
CA MET A 73 14.49 -12.13 2.61
C MET A 73 13.96 -12.16 1.18
N SER A 74 12.71 -11.74 0.98
CA SER A 74 12.14 -11.52 -0.35
C SER A 74 12.98 -10.50 -1.12
N VAL A 75 13.40 -10.86 -2.35
CA VAL A 75 14.14 -9.96 -3.23
C VAL A 75 13.30 -8.70 -3.55
N GLU A 76 12.01 -8.87 -3.85
CA GLU A 76 11.09 -7.76 -4.14
C GLU A 76 10.95 -6.79 -2.97
N TRP A 77 10.87 -7.31 -1.74
CA TRP A 77 10.85 -6.47 -0.54
C TRP A 77 12.17 -5.72 -0.34
N TYR A 78 13.30 -6.39 -0.55
CA TYR A 78 14.62 -5.77 -0.45
C TYR A 78 14.76 -4.61 -1.47
N GLU A 79 14.32 -4.82 -2.70
CA GLU A 79 14.34 -3.79 -3.74
C GLU A 79 13.45 -2.60 -3.40
N ALA A 80 12.23 -2.86 -2.90
CA ALA A 80 11.33 -1.80 -2.44
C ALA A 80 11.97 -0.99 -1.32
N ARG A 81 12.54 -1.65 -0.30
CA ARG A 81 13.26 -0.97 0.80
C ARG A 81 14.41 -0.12 0.27
N ARG A 82 15.21 -0.63 -0.67
CA ARG A 82 16.33 0.11 -1.25
C ARG A 82 15.86 1.39 -1.96
N ARG A 83 14.75 1.32 -2.71
CA ARG A 83 14.16 2.53 -3.33
C ARG A 83 13.69 3.53 -2.29
N LEU A 84 13.08 3.07 -1.20
CA LEU A 84 12.64 3.96 -0.12
C LEU A 84 13.83 4.63 0.58
N LEU A 85 14.91 3.89 0.87
CA LEU A 85 16.12 4.49 1.46
C LEU A 85 16.73 5.56 0.54
N ALA A 86 16.79 5.30 -0.77
CA ALA A 86 17.28 6.29 -1.73
C ALA A 86 16.36 7.52 -1.82
N ALA A 87 15.04 7.32 -1.76
CA ALA A 87 14.08 8.41 -1.69
C ALA A 87 14.23 9.24 -0.40
N GLN A 88 14.42 8.59 0.74
CA GLN A 88 14.60 9.24 2.03
C GLN A 88 15.89 10.08 2.04
N LEU A 89 17.00 9.54 1.56
CA LEU A 89 18.26 10.29 1.45
C LEU A 89 18.13 11.56 0.60
N ARG A 90 17.34 11.52 -0.47
CA ARG A 90 17.05 12.72 -1.28
C ARG A 90 16.18 13.72 -0.54
N TRP A 91 15.14 13.25 0.16
CA TRP A 91 14.26 14.09 0.98
C TRP A 91 15.02 14.77 2.14
N GLU A 92 16.05 14.12 2.70
CA GLU A 92 16.88 14.68 3.77
C GLU A 92 17.88 15.74 3.29
N ASP A 93 18.16 15.81 1.98
CA ASP A 93 19.12 16.75 1.40
C ASP A 93 18.49 18.15 1.23
N PRO A 94 18.91 19.16 2.02
CA PRO A 94 18.36 20.52 1.94
C PRO A 94 18.65 21.24 0.62
N GLY A 95 19.58 20.71 -0.20
CA GLY A 95 19.87 21.20 -1.53
C GLY A 95 18.85 20.77 -2.59
N THR A 96 17.96 19.82 -2.28
CA THR A 96 16.93 19.36 -3.22
C THR A 96 15.72 20.30 -3.22
N PRO A 97 15.04 20.49 -4.37
CA PRO A 97 13.82 21.28 -4.42
C PRO A 97 12.70 20.66 -3.57
N SER A 98 11.91 21.51 -2.92
CA SER A 98 10.69 21.09 -2.25
C SER A 98 9.72 20.43 -3.24
N ARG A 99 9.18 19.28 -2.85
CA ARG A 99 8.39 18.38 -3.70
C ARG A 99 7.06 18.06 -3.05
N VAL A 100 5.95 18.27 -3.75
CA VAL A 100 4.60 18.00 -3.24
C VAL A 100 3.94 16.87 -4.01
N LEU A 101 3.50 15.83 -3.29
CA LEU A 101 2.66 14.77 -3.84
C LEU A 101 1.19 15.22 -3.80
N VAL A 102 0.61 15.47 -4.97
CA VAL A 102 -0.81 15.78 -5.13
C VAL A 102 -1.56 14.48 -5.43
N VAL A 103 -2.44 14.07 -4.52
CA VAL A 103 -3.22 12.84 -4.62
C VAL A 103 -4.66 13.15 -5.04
N CYS A 104 -5.05 12.69 -6.23
CA CYS A 104 -6.44 12.66 -6.67
C CYS A 104 -7.12 11.41 -6.12
N GLY A 105 -8.00 11.61 -5.12
CA GLY A 105 -8.76 10.56 -4.45
C GLY A 105 -10.05 10.14 -5.17
N SER A 106 -10.27 10.51 -6.44
CA SER A 106 -11.46 10.04 -7.16
C SER A 106 -11.30 8.61 -7.64
N PRO A 107 -12.34 7.75 -7.58
CA PRO A 107 -12.32 6.45 -8.22
C PRO A 107 -12.61 6.49 -9.72
N ARG A 108 -12.96 7.64 -10.30
CA ARG A 108 -13.43 7.75 -11.68
C ARG A 108 -12.62 8.75 -12.50
N ASN A 109 -12.55 8.45 -13.79
CA ASN A 109 -12.05 9.30 -14.86
C ASN A 109 -12.87 9.08 -16.14
N ASP A 110 -12.52 9.79 -17.21
CA ASP A 110 -13.15 9.70 -18.53
C ASP A 110 -12.87 8.38 -19.27
N GLY A 111 -11.87 7.60 -18.84
CA GLY A 111 -11.61 6.23 -19.32
C GLY A 111 -12.49 5.14 -18.69
N THR A 112 -13.36 5.51 -17.74
CA THR A 112 -14.33 4.61 -17.08
C THR A 112 -15.77 4.95 -17.45
N CYS A 113 -16.75 4.18 -16.92
CA CYS A 113 -18.18 4.32 -17.21
C CYS A 113 -18.76 5.75 -17.26
N PRO A 114 -18.29 6.74 -16.45
CA PRO A 114 -18.87 8.07 -16.47
C PRO A 114 -18.49 8.96 -17.66
N GLY A 115 -17.45 8.64 -18.44
CA GLY A 115 -17.07 9.37 -19.65
C GLY A 115 -16.67 10.85 -19.47
N GLU A 116 -16.45 11.29 -18.23
CA GLU A 116 -16.05 12.67 -17.89
C GLU A 116 -15.05 12.64 -16.73
N MET A 117 -14.01 13.48 -16.84
CA MET A 117 -13.06 13.72 -15.76
C MET A 117 -13.74 14.18 -14.47
N SER A 118 -13.27 13.68 -13.34
CA SER A 118 -13.86 14.01 -12.05
C SER A 118 -13.64 15.47 -11.66
N LYS A 119 -14.58 16.04 -10.89
CA LYS A 119 -14.37 17.36 -10.22
C LYS A 119 -13.08 17.35 -9.39
N THR A 120 -12.79 16.23 -8.72
CA THR A 120 -11.57 16.02 -7.93
C THR A 120 -10.31 16.18 -8.77
N PHE A 121 -10.26 15.54 -9.95
CA PHE A 121 -9.10 15.65 -10.85
C PHE A 121 -8.88 17.10 -11.26
N ARG A 122 -9.94 17.81 -11.65
CA ARG A 122 -9.86 19.24 -12.00
C ARG A 122 -9.33 20.10 -10.85
N LEU A 123 -9.86 19.92 -9.64
CA LEU A 123 -9.37 20.63 -8.44
C LEU A 123 -7.91 20.28 -8.13
N ALA A 124 -7.52 19.01 -8.26
CA ALA A 124 -6.15 18.57 -8.02
C ALA A 124 -5.17 19.14 -9.05
N LYS A 125 -5.56 19.26 -10.32
CA LYS A 125 -4.75 19.91 -11.37
C LYS A 125 -4.59 21.41 -11.13
N MET A 126 -5.65 22.11 -10.74
CA MET A 126 -5.56 23.53 -10.35
C MET A 126 -4.60 23.73 -9.17
N ALA A 127 -4.67 22.86 -8.16
CA ALA A 127 -3.74 22.91 -7.04
C ALA A 127 -2.29 22.58 -7.46
N GLN A 128 -2.11 21.61 -8.34
CA GLN A 128 -0.81 21.28 -8.92
C GLN A 128 -0.19 22.49 -9.65
N GLU A 129 -0.97 23.17 -10.49
CA GLU A 129 -0.54 24.35 -11.23
C GLU A 129 -0.16 25.51 -10.29
N ALA A 130 -0.92 25.71 -9.21
CA ALA A 130 -0.61 26.71 -8.19
C ALA A 130 0.72 26.40 -7.46
N LEU A 131 0.95 25.14 -7.09
CA LEU A 131 2.21 24.70 -6.46
C LEU A 131 3.41 24.88 -7.40
N GLN A 132 3.26 24.51 -8.67
CA GLN A 132 4.30 24.71 -9.69
C GLN A 132 4.60 26.19 -9.92
N SER A 133 3.56 27.04 -9.94
CA SER A 133 3.72 28.50 -10.07
C SER A 133 4.42 29.11 -8.86
N ALA A 134 4.32 28.48 -7.69
CA ALA A 134 5.07 28.84 -6.48
C ALA A 134 6.51 28.29 -6.47
N GLY A 135 6.96 27.64 -7.54
CA GLY A 135 8.32 27.10 -7.68
C GLY A 135 8.54 25.73 -7.03
N LEU A 136 7.47 25.02 -6.67
CA LEU A 136 7.56 23.68 -6.07
C LEU A 136 7.54 22.60 -7.16
N GLU A 137 8.34 21.55 -6.96
CA GLU A 137 8.18 20.32 -7.74
C GLU A 137 6.87 19.63 -7.34
N THR A 138 6.20 19.02 -8.31
CA THR A 138 4.95 18.29 -8.06
C THR A 138 4.98 16.90 -8.63
N ASP A 139 4.39 15.97 -7.87
CA ASP A 139 4.15 14.59 -8.25
C ASP A 139 2.65 14.33 -8.20
N PHE A 140 2.04 13.78 -9.26
CA PHE A 140 0.58 13.65 -9.36
C PHE A 140 0.12 12.20 -9.29
N LEU A 141 -0.53 11.80 -8.19
CA LEU A 141 -1.01 10.43 -7.96
C LEU A 141 -2.51 10.36 -8.22
N ASP A 142 -2.91 9.74 -9.32
CA ASP A 142 -4.32 9.54 -9.66
C ASP A 142 -4.81 8.15 -9.25
N LEU A 143 -5.62 8.08 -8.18
CA LEU A 143 -6.17 6.82 -7.69
C LEU A 143 -7.32 6.28 -8.56
N SER A 144 -7.81 7.04 -9.55
CA SER A 144 -8.80 6.54 -10.51
C SER A 144 -8.25 5.46 -11.44
N LEU A 145 -6.92 5.33 -11.53
CA LEU A 145 -6.25 4.26 -12.26
C LEU A 145 -6.57 2.87 -11.69
N LEU A 146 -6.97 2.76 -10.42
CA LEU A 146 -7.44 1.48 -9.87
C LEU A 146 -8.73 0.96 -10.52
N ALA A 147 -9.50 1.83 -11.17
CA ALA A 147 -10.75 1.47 -11.85
C ALA A 147 -10.62 1.45 -13.37
N SER A 148 -9.57 2.04 -13.94
CA SER A 148 -9.39 2.22 -15.39
C SER A 148 -8.18 1.48 -15.97
N ASP A 149 -7.15 1.22 -15.18
CA ASP A 149 -5.95 0.55 -15.65
C ASP A 149 -6.08 -0.97 -15.54
N TYR A 150 -5.48 -1.69 -16.48
CA TYR A 150 -5.58 -3.14 -16.55
C TYR A 150 -4.83 -3.80 -15.39
N ASP A 151 -5.58 -4.55 -14.58
CA ASP A 151 -5.08 -5.37 -13.46
C ASP A 151 -4.20 -4.61 -12.44
N ARG A 152 -4.38 -3.29 -12.28
CA ARG A 152 -3.73 -2.47 -11.24
C ARG A 152 -4.54 -2.47 -9.95
N HIS A 153 -3.93 -2.87 -8.83
CA HIS A 153 -4.63 -2.95 -7.55
C HIS A 153 -3.90 -2.23 -6.42
N ILE A 154 -4.66 -1.81 -5.41
CA ILE A 154 -4.16 -1.71 -4.05
C ILE A 154 -4.89 -2.79 -3.27
N HIS A 155 -4.18 -3.87 -2.90
CA HIS A 155 -4.82 -4.92 -2.12
C HIS A 155 -5.08 -4.44 -0.68
N PRO A 156 -6.17 -4.88 -0.03
CA PRO A 156 -6.52 -4.43 1.32
C PRO A 156 -5.43 -4.70 2.35
N CYS A 157 -5.27 -3.81 3.32
CA CYS A 157 -4.33 -4.04 4.42
C CYS A 157 -4.76 -5.26 5.24
N LYS A 158 -3.80 -6.14 5.56
CA LYS A 158 -4.03 -7.31 6.44
C LYS A 158 -4.04 -6.98 7.93
N ALA A 159 -3.90 -5.70 8.28
CA ALA A 159 -3.90 -5.19 9.65
C ALA A 159 -2.95 -5.93 10.61
N CYS A 160 -1.71 -6.22 10.16
CA CYS A 160 -0.72 -6.94 10.98
C CYS A 160 -0.47 -6.25 12.33
N VAL A 161 -0.55 -4.92 12.37
CA VAL A 161 -0.46 -4.10 13.58
C VAL A 161 -1.46 -4.53 14.67
N SER A 162 -2.64 -5.03 14.31
CA SER A 162 -3.64 -5.50 15.29
C SER A 162 -3.23 -6.78 16.01
N THR A 163 -2.12 -7.42 15.61
CA THR A 163 -1.48 -8.48 16.39
C THR A 163 -0.38 -7.92 17.31
N ALA A 164 0.50 -7.11 16.73
CA ALA A 164 1.55 -6.31 17.37
C ALA A 164 2.15 -5.38 16.30
N MET A 165 2.51 -4.15 16.64
CA MET A 165 3.10 -3.19 15.70
C MET A 165 4.34 -3.73 14.96
N PRO A 166 5.29 -4.43 15.59
CA PRO A 166 6.47 -4.98 14.90
C PRO A 166 6.15 -6.07 13.87
N LEU A 167 4.94 -6.64 13.90
CA LEU A 167 4.49 -7.59 12.87
C LEU A 167 4.14 -6.86 11.56
N CYS A 168 3.83 -5.56 11.61
CA CYS A 168 3.73 -4.72 10.43
C CYS A 168 5.15 -4.37 9.97
N HIS A 169 5.49 -4.52 8.69
CA HIS A 169 6.84 -4.21 8.21
C HIS A 169 6.84 -2.92 7.38
N TRP A 170 7.96 -2.20 7.37
CA TRP A 170 8.18 -1.01 6.53
C TRP A 170 9.33 -1.24 5.53
N PRO A 171 9.08 -1.20 4.20
CA PRO A 171 7.77 -1.18 3.55
C PRO A 171 6.97 -2.46 3.83
N CYS A 172 5.68 -2.47 3.49
CA CYS A 172 4.82 -3.61 3.79
C CYS A 172 5.26 -4.89 3.05
N SER A 173 5.57 -5.96 3.79
CA SER A 173 5.95 -7.27 3.22
C SER A 173 4.77 -8.25 3.02
N CYS A 174 3.53 -7.77 3.11
CA CYS A 174 2.33 -8.61 2.88
C CYS A 174 2.06 -8.87 1.40
N TYR A 175 2.67 -8.04 0.54
CA TYR A 175 2.52 -8.00 -0.90
C TYR A 175 3.89 -7.76 -1.56
N PRO A 176 4.09 -8.24 -2.80
CA PRO A 176 3.19 -9.14 -3.50
C PRO A 176 3.04 -10.49 -2.79
N ASN A 177 1.90 -11.14 -2.97
CA ASN A 177 1.68 -12.52 -2.54
C ASN A 177 1.39 -13.39 -3.77
N HIS A 178 2.44 -14.08 -4.23
CA HIS A 178 2.41 -14.87 -5.46
C HIS A 178 1.49 -16.09 -5.36
N GLU A 179 1.41 -16.74 -4.19
CA GLU A 179 0.56 -17.93 -3.99
C GLU A 179 -0.94 -17.61 -4.10
N LEU A 180 -1.34 -16.35 -3.85
CA LEU A 180 -2.72 -15.86 -3.88
C LEU A 180 -3.02 -15.02 -5.12
N GLY A 181 -2.07 -14.90 -6.05
CA GLY A 181 -2.21 -14.05 -7.24
C GLY A 181 -2.29 -12.54 -6.93
N GLN A 182 -1.81 -12.12 -5.76
CA GLN A 182 -1.82 -10.71 -5.32
C GLN A 182 -0.51 -10.02 -5.73
N VAL A 183 -0.23 -10.03 -7.04
CA VAL A 183 1.08 -9.65 -7.61
C VAL A 183 1.11 -8.22 -8.16
N ASN A 184 -0.04 -7.68 -8.58
CA ASN A 184 -0.13 -6.36 -9.20
C ASN A 184 -0.49 -5.26 -8.17
N ASP A 185 0.20 -5.26 -7.02
CA ASP A 185 0.01 -4.28 -5.95
C ASP A 185 0.78 -2.99 -6.23
N TRP A 186 0.09 -1.85 -6.26
CA TRP A 186 0.68 -0.56 -6.61
C TRP A 186 1.38 0.15 -5.43
N MET A 187 1.25 -0.38 -4.21
CA MET A 187 1.71 0.34 -3.03
C MET A 187 3.22 0.54 -2.96
N ASN A 188 4.04 -0.37 -3.52
CA ASN A 188 5.50 -0.21 -3.48
C ASN A 188 5.98 1.04 -4.23
N GLU A 189 5.31 1.43 -5.31
CA GLU A 189 5.56 2.71 -6.00
C GLU A 189 5.01 3.87 -5.18
N ILE A 190 3.81 3.73 -4.62
CA ILE A 190 3.19 4.79 -3.81
C ILE A 190 4.03 5.12 -2.58
N TYR A 191 4.58 4.12 -1.88
CA TYR A 191 5.45 4.35 -0.73
C TYR A 191 6.66 5.21 -1.10
N GLU A 192 7.30 4.95 -2.24
CA GLU A 192 8.44 5.75 -2.73
C GLU A 192 8.06 7.21 -2.98
N ARG A 193 6.86 7.44 -3.51
CA ARG A 193 6.34 8.78 -3.77
C ARG A 193 6.03 9.54 -2.49
N TRP A 194 5.47 8.87 -1.48
CA TRP A 194 5.26 9.43 -0.15
C TRP A 194 6.60 9.75 0.54
N VAL A 195 7.58 8.84 0.48
CA VAL A 195 8.92 9.08 1.05
C VAL A 195 9.61 10.24 0.34
N SER A 196 9.50 10.36 -0.98
CA SER A 196 10.15 11.44 -1.73
C SER A 196 9.50 12.82 -1.54
N ALA A 197 8.32 12.90 -0.93
CA ALA A 197 7.56 14.15 -0.84
C ALA A 197 7.87 14.93 0.43
N HIS A 198 8.10 16.23 0.27
CA HIS A 198 8.21 17.21 1.36
C HIS A 198 6.82 17.66 1.83
N GLY A 199 5.83 17.67 0.93
CA GLY A 199 4.43 17.94 1.24
C GLY A 199 3.47 16.95 0.58
N ILE A 200 2.33 16.66 1.21
CA ILE A 200 1.27 15.82 0.67
C ILE A 200 -0.03 16.63 0.56
N LEU A 201 -0.61 16.72 -0.63
CA LEU A 201 -1.93 17.33 -0.82
C LEU A 201 -2.95 16.25 -1.19
N LEU A 202 -3.91 15.99 -0.30
CA LEU A 202 -5.02 15.08 -0.58
C LEU A 202 -6.21 15.87 -1.12
N VAL A 203 -6.66 15.54 -2.33
CA VAL A 203 -7.88 16.10 -2.93
C VAL A 203 -8.87 14.97 -3.16
N THR A 204 -10.01 14.98 -2.47
CA THR A 204 -10.94 13.84 -2.49
C THR A 204 -12.41 14.27 -2.49
N PRO A 205 -13.30 13.51 -3.17
CA PRO A 205 -14.72 13.64 -2.90
C PRO A 205 -15.08 13.02 -1.53
N THR A 206 -16.27 13.31 -1.04
CA THR A 206 -16.94 12.50 -0.01
C THR A 206 -17.88 11.48 -0.66
N HIS A 207 -17.78 10.22 -0.23
CA HIS A 207 -18.63 9.10 -0.61
C HIS A 207 -19.30 8.58 0.67
N TRP A 208 -20.62 8.72 0.80
CA TRP A 208 -21.37 8.26 1.97
C TRP A 208 -20.75 8.66 3.33
N TYR A 209 -20.51 9.97 3.52
CA TYR A 209 -19.92 10.55 4.74
C TYR A 209 -18.48 10.12 5.05
N THR A 210 -17.76 9.58 4.06
CA THR A 210 -16.36 9.19 4.21
C THR A 210 -15.55 9.41 2.92
N MET A 211 -14.26 9.11 2.93
CA MET A 211 -13.41 9.17 1.75
C MET A 211 -13.75 8.07 0.72
N SER A 212 -13.28 8.22 -0.51
CA SER A 212 -13.47 7.19 -1.54
C SER A 212 -12.75 5.88 -1.18
N SER A 213 -13.23 4.75 -1.71
CA SER A 213 -12.62 3.45 -1.48
C SER A 213 -11.15 3.36 -1.95
N PRO A 214 -10.75 3.90 -3.12
CA PRO A 214 -9.33 3.95 -3.50
C PRO A 214 -8.45 4.72 -2.52
N LEU A 215 -8.92 5.88 -2.04
CA LEU A 215 -8.17 6.66 -1.04
C LEU A 215 -8.04 5.87 0.26
N LYS A 216 -9.12 5.23 0.71
CA LYS A 216 -9.11 4.42 1.93
C LYS A 216 -8.19 3.21 1.82
N LEU A 217 -8.11 2.56 0.66
CA LEU A 217 -7.16 1.46 0.41
C LEU A 217 -5.71 1.94 0.56
N MET A 218 -5.35 3.09 -0.04
CA MET A 218 -4.02 3.67 0.12
C MET A 218 -3.74 4.03 1.59
N MET A 219 -4.69 4.71 2.25
CA MET A 219 -4.62 5.11 3.66
C MET A 219 -4.36 3.90 4.58
N ASP A 220 -5.14 2.82 4.44
CA ASP A 220 -5.00 1.62 5.27
C ASP A 220 -3.66 0.92 5.08
N ARG A 221 -3.07 1.04 3.88
CA ARG A 221 -1.78 0.45 3.55
C ARG A 221 -0.61 1.29 4.04
N LEU A 222 -0.82 2.56 4.38
CA LEU A 222 0.17 3.45 4.98
C LEU A 222 0.32 3.27 6.49
N VAL A 223 -0.50 2.44 7.16
CA VAL A 223 -0.30 2.10 8.58
C VAL A 223 1.10 1.55 8.88
N CYS A 224 1.77 0.95 7.89
CA CYS A 224 3.14 0.50 8.05
C CYS A 224 4.17 1.64 8.13
N ALA A 225 3.84 2.82 7.62
CA ALA A 225 4.67 4.02 7.75
C ALA A 225 4.63 4.59 9.17
N ASP A 226 3.54 4.39 9.91
CA ASP A 226 3.39 4.88 11.29
C ASP A 226 4.36 4.19 12.25
N GLY A 227 4.32 2.86 12.33
CA GLY A 227 5.16 2.12 13.29
C GLY A 227 5.81 0.86 12.74
N GLY A 228 5.75 0.60 11.44
CA GLY A 228 6.18 -0.68 10.87
C GLY A 228 7.65 -0.99 11.13
N ASN A 229 7.96 -2.24 11.40
CA ASN A 229 9.31 -2.74 11.59
C ASN A 229 10.11 -2.70 10.27
N PRO A 230 11.23 -1.94 10.20
CA PRO A 230 12.06 -1.85 8.99
C PRO A 230 12.98 -3.07 8.77
N ASP A 231 12.96 -4.04 9.69
CA ASP A 231 13.76 -5.25 9.66
C ASP A 231 12.87 -6.49 9.91
N PRO A 232 12.35 -7.14 8.84
CA PRO A 232 11.55 -8.36 8.94
C PRO A 232 12.24 -9.52 9.67
N SER A 233 13.57 -9.53 9.75
CA SER A 233 14.32 -10.61 10.39
C SER A 233 14.17 -10.59 11.92
N ARG A 234 13.88 -9.42 12.53
CA ARG A 234 13.62 -9.29 13.98
C ARG A 234 12.46 -10.15 14.48
N THR A 235 11.51 -10.40 13.60
CA THR A 235 10.34 -11.23 13.86
C THR A 235 10.38 -12.52 13.06
N GLY A 236 11.51 -12.89 12.42
CA GLY A 236 11.61 -14.07 11.55
C GLY A 236 10.54 -14.08 10.46
N GLY A 237 10.22 -12.92 9.89
CA GLY A 237 9.08 -12.73 9.00
C GLY A 237 7.81 -12.38 9.77
N LYS A 238 6.70 -13.07 9.48
CA LYS A 238 5.39 -12.79 10.10
C LYS A 238 5.10 -13.71 11.30
N ASP A 239 6.06 -13.84 12.22
CA ASP A 239 5.87 -14.60 13.47
C ASP A 239 5.15 -13.73 14.53
N PRO A 240 3.90 -14.06 14.90
CA PRO A 240 3.14 -13.28 15.88
C PRO A 240 3.68 -13.38 17.32
N GLU A 241 4.35 -14.46 17.70
CA GLU A 241 4.89 -14.61 19.06
C GLU A 241 6.11 -13.70 19.25
N LYS A 242 7.03 -13.74 18.28
CA LYS A 242 8.21 -12.86 18.27
C LYS A 242 7.81 -11.39 18.21
N ALA A 243 6.84 -11.04 17.36
CA ALA A 243 6.38 -9.66 17.25
C ALA A 243 5.77 -9.12 18.56
N LYS A 244 4.94 -9.92 19.25
CA LYS A 244 4.38 -9.54 20.55
C LYS A 244 5.46 -9.41 21.63
N ALA A 245 6.42 -10.33 21.65
CA ALA A 245 7.54 -10.27 22.59
C ALA A 245 8.37 -9.00 22.35
N LEU A 246 8.58 -8.62 21.10
CA LEU A 246 9.29 -7.40 20.71
C LEU A 246 8.52 -6.13 21.08
N GLU A 247 7.21 -6.10 20.87
CA GLU A 247 6.38 -4.95 21.25
C GLU A 247 6.37 -4.70 22.76
N LEU A 248 6.32 -5.76 23.56
CA LEU A 248 6.35 -5.69 25.02
C LEU A 248 7.69 -5.18 25.58
N GLN A 249 8.75 -5.13 24.77
CA GLN A 249 10.03 -4.51 25.15
C GLN A 249 9.99 -2.97 25.04
N GLY A 250 8.87 -2.40 24.59
CA GLY A 250 8.69 -0.96 24.40
C GLY A 250 8.97 -0.53 22.97
N TRP A 251 8.12 -0.95 22.02
CA TRP A 251 8.21 -0.48 20.64
C TRP A 251 8.11 1.05 20.56
N ASP A 252 8.96 1.65 19.74
CA ASP A 252 9.22 3.09 19.70
C ASP A 252 8.35 3.87 18.71
N TYR A 253 7.61 3.17 17.83
CA TYR A 253 6.72 3.78 16.83
C TYR A 253 7.43 4.85 15.97
N PRO A 254 8.32 4.44 15.07
CA PRO A 254 9.30 5.33 14.41
C PRO A 254 8.73 6.47 13.55
N GLN A 255 7.45 6.43 13.16
CA GLN A 255 6.80 7.40 12.26
C GLN A 255 7.67 7.73 11.04
N HIS A 256 7.89 6.74 10.18
CA HIS A 256 8.83 6.80 9.04
C HIS A 256 8.60 7.97 8.07
N LEU A 257 7.42 8.59 8.12
CA LEU A 257 7.04 9.72 7.26
C LEU A 257 6.95 11.06 8.00
N ALA A 258 7.30 11.11 9.28
CA ALA A 258 7.21 12.32 10.11
C ALA A 258 7.95 13.52 9.50
N GLY A 259 7.47 14.72 9.81
CA GLY A 259 8.05 15.99 9.37
C GLY A 259 7.65 16.45 7.96
N ARG A 260 6.85 15.67 7.23
CA ARG A 260 6.26 16.10 5.95
C ARG A 260 5.08 17.03 6.20
N ALA A 261 4.93 18.06 5.38
CA ALA A 261 3.77 18.93 5.43
C ALA A 261 2.54 18.25 4.81
N TYR A 262 1.33 18.63 5.21
CA TYR A 262 0.13 18.16 4.53
C TYR A 262 -0.95 19.22 4.34
N GLY A 263 -1.78 19.03 3.31
CA GLY A 263 -3.02 19.75 3.09
C GLY A 263 -4.14 18.79 2.66
N VAL A 264 -5.39 19.12 2.99
CA VAL A 264 -6.57 18.30 2.67
C VAL A 264 -7.68 19.16 2.08
N VAL A 265 -8.10 18.82 0.87
CA VAL A 265 -9.26 19.39 0.18
C VAL A 265 -10.32 18.31 0.02
N VAL A 266 -11.46 18.48 0.69
CA VAL A 266 -12.62 17.60 0.55
C VAL A 266 -13.78 18.36 -0.08
N HIS A 267 -14.40 17.78 -1.10
CA HIS A 267 -15.62 18.32 -1.70
C HIS A 267 -16.75 17.30 -1.69
N GLY A 268 -17.99 17.80 -1.71
CA GLY A 268 -19.21 17.01 -1.68
C GLY A 268 -20.38 17.86 -2.16
N ASP A 269 -21.47 17.22 -2.56
CA ASP A 269 -22.61 17.95 -3.12
C ASP A 269 -23.53 18.57 -2.04
N VAL A 270 -23.63 17.94 -0.85
CA VAL A 270 -24.55 18.40 0.23
C VAL A 270 -23.92 18.36 1.62
N ALA A 271 -23.36 17.23 2.05
CA ALA A 271 -22.87 17.03 3.42
C ALA A 271 -21.76 15.98 3.48
N GLY A 272 -21.07 15.90 4.64
CA GLY A 272 -20.07 14.87 4.94
C GLY A 272 -18.63 15.28 4.72
N ILE A 273 -18.39 16.51 4.24
CA ILE A 273 -17.04 17.03 3.99
C ILE A 273 -16.29 17.28 5.29
N GLU A 274 -16.97 17.72 6.35
CA GLU A 274 -16.38 18.08 7.64
C GLU A 274 -15.82 16.85 8.35
N GLY A 275 -16.63 15.78 8.45
CA GLY A 275 -16.21 14.52 9.05
C GLY A 275 -15.10 13.84 8.27
N THR A 276 -15.16 13.89 6.93
CA THR A 276 -14.12 13.31 6.07
C THR A 276 -12.80 14.08 6.20
N ARG A 277 -12.85 15.42 6.16
CA ARG A 277 -11.65 16.27 6.32
C ARG A 277 -11.01 16.04 7.69
N ARG A 278 -11.80 16.04 8.76
CA ARG A 278 -11.32 15.75 10.12
C ARG A 278 -10.64 14.39 10.20
N ALA A 279 -11.27 13.33 9.70
CA ALA A 279 -10.70 11.99 9.77
C ALA A 279 -9.36 11.86 9.00
N LEU A 280 -9.21 12.58 7.89
CA LEU A 280 -7.95 12.62 7.13
C LEU A 280 -6.88 13.42 7.86
N SER A 281 -7.21 14.58 8.43
CA SER A 281 -6.29 15.38 9.24
C SER A 281 -5.82 14.60 10.49
N ASP A 282 -6.76 14.03 11.27
CA ASP A 282 -6.45 13.25 12.47
C ASP A 282 -5.48 12.09 12.15
N TRP A 283 -5.62 11.46 10.97
CA TRP A 283 -4.70 10.41 10.51
C TRP A 283 -3.30 10.94 10.18
N LEU A 284 -3.20 12.07 9.48
CA LEU A 284 -1.92 12.64 9.06
C LEU A 284 -1.16 13.19 10.27
N ASP A 285 -1.84 13.86 11.19
CA ASP A 285 -1.30 14.31 12.47
C ASP A 285 -0.77 13.12 13.29
N TRP A 286 -1.53 12.01 13.35
CA TRP A 286 -1.10 10.79 14.04
C TRP A 286 0.21 10.21 13.48
N MET A 287 0.43 10.29 12.17
CA MET A 287 1.68 9.84 11.54
C MET A 287 2.85 10.84 11.65
N GLY A 288 2.67 11.94 12.38
CA GLY A 288 3.71 12.95 12.60
C GLY A 288 3.90 13.93 11.43
N LEU A 289 2.91 14.05 10.53
CA LEU A 289 2.93 15.09 9.50
C LEU A 289 2.49 16.43 10.10
N VAL A 290 2.90 17.51 9.44
CA VAL A 290 2.69 18.89 9.90
C VAL A 290 1.59 19.54 9.04
N ASP A 291 0.52 20.02 9.67
CA ASP A 291 -0.53 20.77 8.98
C ASP A 291 0.07 22.04 8.34
N ALA A 292 -0.13 22.21 7.03
CA ALA A 292 0.33 23.38 6.29
C ALA A 292 -0.52 24.64 6.55
N GLY A 293 -1.61 24.52 7.33
CA GLY A 293 -2.48 25.62 7.70
C GLY A 293 -3.70 25.78 6.76
N PRO A 294 -4.63 26.69 7.13
CA PRO A 294 -5.83 26.98 6.35
C PRO A 294 -5.56 27.79 5.07
#